data_AF-A0A081DE90-F1
#
_entry.id   AF-A0A081DE90-F1
#
_cell.length_a   1.000
_cell.length_b   1.000
_cell.length_c   1.000
_cell.angle_alpha   90.00
_cell.angle_beta   90.00
_cell.angle_gamma   90.00
#
_symmetry.space_group_name_H-M   'P 1'
#
loop_
_entity.id
_entity.type
_entity.pdbx_description
1 polymer ?
#
loop_
_entity_poly.entity_id
_entity_poly.type
_entity_poly.pdbx_seq_one_letter_code
_entity_poly.pdbx_strand_id
1 'polypeptide(L)'
;MAGVSALPLGHCHPAVTTAIKKQVDLYMHVMVYGEYAQEPAVELCKKIAQHMPEPLQMTYLVNSGTEAMEAAIKLARRVTGRSELISMQKAYHGNTMGSLSLMDYEERKAPFRPLLPQVKHIN
;
A
#
# COMPACT_ATOMS: atom_id res chain seq x y z
N MET A 1 -9.91 14.46 14.76
CA MET A 1 -9.73 13.23 13.95
C MET A 1 -8.25 13.00 13.71
N ALA A 2 -7.74 11.78 13.84
CA ALA A 2 -6.32 11.43 13.62
C ALA A 2 -5.98 11.37 12.12
N GLY A 3 -6.28 12.44 11.38
CA GLY A 3 -6.38 12.41 9.92
C GLY A 3 -7.50 11.45 9.50
N VAL A 4 -7.19 10.47 8.65
CA VAL A 4 -8.03 9.31 8.33
C VAL A 4 -7.29 8.05 8.80
N SER A 5 -7.34 7.78 10.10
CA SER A 5 -6.65 6.64 10.75
C SER A 5 -5.13 6.56 10.49
N ALA A 6 -4.47 7.70 10.22
CA ALA A 6 -3.07 7.74 9.76
C ALA A 6 -2.09 8.35 10.77
N LEU A 7 -2.58 8.97 11.84
CA LEU A 7 -1.77 9.69 12.82
C LEU A 7 -1.82 9.05 14.23
N PRO A 8 -1.32 7.82 14.42
CA PRO A 8 -1.36 7.15 15.72
C PRO A 8 -0.48 7.84 16.79
N LEU A 9 0.53 8.62 16.38
CA LEU A 9 1.46 9.33 17.28
C LEU A 9 1.13 10.82 17.48
N GLY A 10 0.01 11.30 16.92
CA GLY A 10 -0.34 12.72 16.89
C GLY A 10 0.49 13.55 15.90
N HIS A 11 0.37 14.87 15.98
CA HIS A 11 1.04 15.80 15.08
C HIS A 11 2.46 16.12 15.56
N CYS A 12 3.40 16.24 14.62
CA CYS A 12 4.76 16.75 14.86
C CYS A 12 5.54 16.02 15.96
N HIS A 13 5.33 14.71 16.14
CA HIS A 13 6.02 13.92 17.17
C HIS A 13 7.55 14.15 17.11
N PRO A 14 8.22 14.59 18.19
CA PRO A 14 9.61 15.05 18.14
C PRO A 14 10.58 14.05 17.51
N ALA A 15 10.46 12.76 17.86
CA ALA A 15 11.31 11.72 17.29
C ALA A 15 11.15 11.57 15.76
N VAL A 16 9.93 11.71 15.24
CA VAL A 16 9.63 11.60 13.80
C VAL A 16 10.20 12.82 13.07
N THR A 17 9.91 14.01 13.58
CA THR A 17 10.39 15.27 13.00
C THR A 17 11.92 15.34 12.95
N THR A 18 12.60 14.92 14.03
CA THR A 18 14.06 14.86 14.08
C THR A 18 14.63 13.85 13.09
N ALA A 19 14.04 12.65 12.97
CA ALA A 19 14.49 11.64 12.00
C ALA A 19 14.33 12.12 10.55
N ILE A 20 13.20 12.77 10.22
CA ILE A 20 12.97 13.35 8.89
C ILE A 20 14.03 14.41 8.59
N LYS A 21 14.24 15.38 9.50
CA LYS A 21 15.25 16.44 9.34
C LYS A 21 16.65 15.87 9.07
N LYS A 22 17.06 14.89 9.89
CA LYS A 22 18.35 14.21 9.71
C LYS A 22 18.49 13.58 8.32
N GLN A 23 17.43 12.96 7.79
CA GLN A 23 17.48 12.32 6.48
C GLN A 23 17.50 13.34 5.33
N VAL A 24 16.70 14.40 5.40
CA VAL A 24 16.65 15.40 4.32
C VAL A 24 17.95 16.18 4.17
N ASP A 25 18.71 16.34 5.26
CA ASP A 25 20.05 16.94 5.23
C ASP A 25 21.09 16.05 4.53
N LEU A 26 20.81 14.74 4.37
CA LEU A 26 21.64 13.80 3.62
C LEU A 26 21.20 13.73 2.15
N TYR A 27 19.95 13.32 1.93
CA TYR A 27 19.30 13.24 0.61
C TYR A 27 17.81 12.93 0.76
N MET A 28 16.99 13.42 -0.18
CA MET A 28 15.54 13.14 -0.22
C MET A 28 15.18 11.94 -1.10
N HIS A 29 15.87 11.77 -2.23
CA HIS A 29 15.58 10.73 -3.22
C HIS A 29 16.87 10.33 -3.96
N VAL A 30 17.02 9.04 -4.25
CA VAL A 30 18.12 8.48 -5.06
C VAL A 30 17.55 7.57 -6.14
N MET A 31 18.36 7.11 -7.10
CA MET A 31 17.88 6.20 -8.14
C MET A 31 17.36 4.89 -7.53
N VAL A 32 16.13 4.51 -7.89
CA VAL A 32 15.39 3.38 -7.28
C VAL A 32 15.44 2.10 -8.12
N TYR A 33 16.18 2.07 -9.24
CA TYR A 33 16.25 0.92 -10.17
C TYR A 33 17.39 -0.05 -9.84
N GLY A 34 17.78 -0.14 -8.57
CA GLY A 34 18.67 -1.17 -8.04
C GLY A 34 20.14 -0.76 -7.92
N GLU A 35 20.51 0.44 -8.35
CA GLU A 35 21.87 0.95 -8.22
C GLU A 35 22.21 1.32 -6.78
N TYR A 36 21.20 1.75 -6.00
CA TYR A 36 21.37 2.15 -4.61
C TYR A 36 20.28 1.56 -3.73
N ALA A 37 20.69 1.00 -2.59
CA ALA A 37 19.81 0.65 -1.49
C ALA A 37 19.92 1.73 -0.40
N GLN A 38 18.81 2.37 -0.08
CA GLN A 38 18.77 3.36 1.01
C GLN A 38 18.71 2.64 2.35
N GLU A 39 19.67 2.91 3.24
CA GLU A 39 19.73 2.32 4.58
C GLU A 39 18.39 2.42 5.35
N PRO A 40 17.68 3.57 5.39
CA PRO A 40 16.39 3.65 6.09
C PRO A 40 15.33 2.70 5.55
N ALA A 41 15.27 2.51 4.23
CA ALA A 41 14.30 1.60 3.59
C ALA A 41 14.64 0.14 3.90
N VAL A 42 15.92 -0.23 3.87
CA VAL A 42 16.40 -1.58 4.20
C VAL A 42 16.09 -1.92 5.66
N GLU A 43 16.41 -1.02 6.59
CA GLU A 43 16.14 -1.23 8.01
C GLU A 43 14.65 -1.32 8.32
N LEU A 44 13.81 -0.51 7.64
CA LEU A 44 12.37 -0.64 7.73
C LEU A 44 11.88 -2.02 7.26
N CYS A 45 12.34 -2.50 6.10
CA CYS A 45 11.96 -3.82 5.58
C CYS A 45 12.38 -4.95 6.52
N LYS A 46 13.60 -4.90 7.08
CA LYS A 46 14.07 -5.89 8.08
C LYS A 46 13.18 -5.88 9.32
N LYS A 47 12.83 -4.70 9.82
CA LYS A 47 11.97 -4.55 11.00
C LYS A 47 10.56 -5.07 10.74
N ILE A 48 9.99 -4.82 9.57
CA ILE A 48 8.69 -5.37 9.17
C ILE A 48 8.76 -6.91 9.17
N ALA A 49 9.78 -7.50 8.52
CA ALA A 49 9.94 -8.94 8.43
C ALA A 49 10.01 -9.62 9.81
N GLN A 50 10.65 -9.01 10.81
CA GLN A 50 10.70 -9.53 12.19
C GLN A 50 9.34 -9.65 12.87
N HIS A 51 8.33 -8.90 12.41
CA HIS A 51 6.98 -8.90 12.97
C HIS A 51 5.95 -9.64 12.12
N MET A 52 6.35 -10.19 10.97
CA MET A 52 5.47 -10.95 10.10
C MET A 52 5.52 -12.44 10.43
N PRO A 53 4.42 -13.18 10.24
CA PRO A 53 4.43 -14.63 10.38
C PRO A 53 5.21 -15.28 9.24
N GLU A 54 5.92 -16.37 9.52
CA GLU A 54 6.53 -17.22 8.49
C GLU A 54 5.47 -17.69 7.46
N PRO A 55 5.76 -17.71 6.15
CA PRO A 55 7.06 -17.43 5.49
C PRO A 55 7.22 -15.98 4.97
N LEU A 56 6.43 -15.02 5.49
CA LEU A 56 6.35 -13.67 4.92
C LEU A 56 7.58 -12.82 5.28
N GLN A 57 8.56 -12.78 4.36
CA GLN A 57 9.83 -12.09 4.55
C GLN A 57 10.12 -10.97 3.52
N MET A 58 9.25 -10.79 2.52
CA MET A 58 9.44 -9.81 1.45
C MET A 58 8.48 -8.63 1.62
N THR A 59 8.99 -7.41 1.51
CA THR A 59 8.19 -6.17 1.56
C THR A 59 8.42 -5.36 0.29
N TYR A 60 7.34 -4.92 -0.34
CA TYR A 60 7.36 -3.96 -1.44
C TYR A 60 6.84 -2.62 -0.93
N LEU A 61 7.71 -1.62 -0.83
CA LEU A 61 7.39 -0.30 -0.29
C LEU A 61 6.67 0.56 -1.34
N VAL A 62 5.62 1.24 -0.91
CA VAL A 62 4.76 2.13 -1.72
C VAL A 62 4.29 3.30 -0.87
N ASN A 63 3.76 4.35 -1.49
CA ASN A 63 3.40 5.58 -0.82
C ASN A 63 1.96 5.61 -0.28
N SER A 64 1.14 4.62 -0.64
CA SER A 64 -0.27 4.62 -0.26
C SER A 64 -0.88 3.21 -0.19
N GLY A 65 -2.01 3.11 0.51
CA GLY A 65 -2.79 1.87 0.55
C GLY A 65 -3.35 1.46 -0.81
N THR A 66 -3.67 2.44 -1.69
CA THR A 66 -4.17 2.12 -3.04
C THR A 66 -3.07 1.53 -3.91
N GLU A 67 -1.83 2.02 -3.82
CA GLU A 67 -0.68 1.42 -4.50
C GLU A 67 -0.36 0.01 -3.97
N ALA A 68 -0.47 -0.18 -2.65
CA ALA A 68 -0.28 -1.50 -2.04
C ALA A 68 -1.31 -2.51 -2.57
N MET A 69 -2.56 -2.09 -2.76
CA MET A 69 -3.61 -2.93 -3.31
C MET A 69 -3.39 -3.22 -4.81
N GLU A 70 -3.00 -2.23 -5.62
CA GLU A 70 -2.64 -2.47 -7.03
C GLU A 70 -1.47 -3.47 -7.15
N ALA A 71 -0.45 -3.34 -6.29
CA ALA A 71 0.66 -4.28 -6.23
C ALA A 71 0.18 -5.69 -5.84
N ALA A 72 -0.70 -5.81 -4.85
CA ALA A 72 -1.28 -7.09 -4.43
C ALA A 72 -2.09 -7.77 -5.55
N ILE A 73 -2.93 -7.01 -6.26
CA ILE A 73 -3.69 -7.52 -7.42
C ILE A 73 -2.73 -8.05 -8.49
N LYS A 74 -1.70 -7.27 -8.84
CA LYS A 74 -0.71 -7.68 -9.85
C LYS A 74 0.08 -8.91 -9.42
N LEU A 75 0.52 -8.98 -8.17
CA LEU A 75 1.26 -10.11 -7.62
C LEU A 75 0.40 -11.38 -7.64
N ALA A 76 -0.84 -11.32 -7.13
CA ALA A 76 -1.75 -12.45 -7.11
C ALA A 76 -2.01 -12.99 -8.52
N ARG A 77 -2.30 -12.10 -9.49
CA ARG A 77 -2.49 -12.49 -10.89
C ARG A 77 -1.22 -13.10 -11.49
N ARG A 78 -0.05 -12.50 -11.25
CA ARG A 78 1.23 -12.96 -11.81
C ARG A 78 1.63 -14.35 -11.31
N VAL A 79 1.39 -14.62 -10.02
CA VAL A 79 1.76 -15.89 -9.36
C VAL A 79 0.75 -16.99 -9.68
N THR A 80 -0.55 -16.67 -9.64
CA THR A 80 -1.61 -17.70 -9.81
C THR A 80 -2.06 -17.91 -11.25
N GLY A 81 -1.85 -16.94 -12.14
CA GLY A 81 -2.42 -16.91 -13.49
C GLY A 81 -3.94 -16.67 -13.53
N ARG A 82 -4.60 -16.43 -12.38
CA ARG A 82 -6.05 -16.26 -12.28
C ARG A 82 -6.44 -14.80 -12.31
N SER A 83 -7.52 -14.47 -13.03
CA SER A 83 -8.02 -13.09 -13.18
C SER A 83 -9.13 -12.71 -12.19
N GLU A 84 -9.89 -13.68 -11.69
CA GLU A 84 -11.00 -13.46 -10.77
C GLU A 84 -10.50 -12.92 -9.42
N LEU A 85 -11.19 -11.89 -8.92
CA LEU A 85 -10.95 -11.29 -7.61
C LEU A 85 -12.24 -11.32 -6.78
N ILE A 86 -12.12 -11.61 -5.50
CA ILE A 86 -13.25 -11.64 -4.57
C ILE A 86 -12.98 -10.60 -3.47
N SER A 87 -13.97 -9.75 -3.20
CA SER A 87 -13.93 -8.73 -2.15
C SER A 87 -15.17 -8.83 -1.26
N MET A 88 -15.09 -8.27 -0.05
CA MET A 88 -16.23 -8.23 0.87
C MET A 88 -17.12 -7.03 0.56
N GLN A 89 -18.42 -7.16 0.83
CA GLN A 89 -19.33 -6.02 0.80
C GLN A 89 -18.92 -4.98 1.84
N LYS A 90 -19.21 -3.70 1.55
CA LYS A 90 -18.82 -2.52 2.33
C LYS A 90 -17.29 -2.32 2.51
N ALA A 91 -16.46 -3.03 1.76
CA ALA A 91 -15.01 -2.90 1.83
C ALA A 91 -14.50 -1.61 1.16
N TYR A 92 -13.39 -1.07 1.69
CA TYR A 92 -12.65 0.06 1.11
C TYR A 92 -11.21 -0.35 0.80
N HIS A 93 -10.81 -0.23 -0.47
CA HIS A 93 -9.50 -0.70 -0.94
C HIS A 93 -8.68 0.37 -1.69
N GLY A 94 -9.17 1.61 -1.76
CA GLY A 94 -8.51 2.71 -2.46
C GLY A 94 -9.25 3.14 -3.73
N ASN A 95 -8.71 4.13 -4.44
CA ASN A 95 -9.41 4.86 -5.50
C ASN A 95 -8.78 4.76 -6.89
N THR A 96 -7.67 4.02 -7.04
CA THR A 96 -7.13 3.68 -8.37
C THR A 96 -8.02 2.64 -9.06
N MET A 97 -8.04 2.57 -10.39
CA MET A 97 -9.00 1.73 -11.13
C MET A 97 -9.05 0.27 -10.66
N GLY A 98 -7.91 -0.36 -10.35
CA GLY A 98 -7.89 -1.74 -9.85
C GLY A 98 -8.43 -1.84 -8.42
N SER A 99 -7.90 -1.04 -7.52
CA SER A 99 -8.32 -0.94 -6.12
C SER A 99 -9.80 -0.57 -5.94
N LEU A 100 -10.29 0.38 -6.73
CA LEU A 100 -11.68 0.83 -6.77
C LEU A 100 -12.61 -0.29 -7.26
N SER A 101 -12.12 -1.19 -8.10
CA SER A 101 -12.89 -2.37 -8.54
C SER A 101 -13.25 -3.27 -7.37
N LEU A 102 -12.37 -3.37 -6.36
CA LEU A 102 -12.58 -4.17 -5.14
C LEU A 102 -13.44 -3.46 -4.09
N MET A 103 -13.62 -2.15 -4.18
CA MET A 103 -14.48 -1.38 -3.28
C MET A 103 -15.96 -1.78 -3.46
N ASP A 104 -16.77 -1.63 -2.41
CA ASP A 104 -18.23 -1.77 -2.45
C ASP A 104 -18.94 -0.52 -1.92
N TYR A 105 -18.73 0.60 -2.63
CA TYR A 105 -19.41 1.88 -2.39
C TYR A 105 -19.86 2.47 -3.72
N GLU A 106 -21.14 2.32 -4.01
CA GLU A 106 -21.60 2.49 -5.39
C GLU A 106 -21.52 3.93 -5.91
N GLU A 107 -21.84 4.90 -5.05
CA GLU A 107 -21.70 6.33 -5.36
C GLU A 107 -20.28 6.70 -5.80
N ARG A 108 -19.26 6.01 -5.25
CA ARG A 108 -17.85 6.24 -5.61
C ARG A 108 -17.44 5.51 -6.88
N LYS A 109 -18.05 4.38 -7.20
CA LYS A 109 -17.69 3.53 -8.35
C LYS A 109 -18.41 3.94 -9.63
N ALA A 110 -19.68 4.32 -9.52
CA ALA A 110 -20.55 4.55 -10.66
C ALA A 110 -19.96 5.50 -11.73
N PRO A 111 -19.29 6.62 -11.38
CA PRO A 111 -18.73 7.54 -12.36
C PRO A 111 -17.55 7.00 -13.18
N PHE A 112 -16.88 5.93 -12.72
CA PHE A 112 -15.62 5.43 -13.30
C PHE A 112 -15.77 4.10 -14.04
N ARG A 113 -17.00 3.63 -14.24
CA ARG A 113 -17.25 2.40 -14.97
C ARG A 113 -16.91 2.55 -16.46
N PRO A 114 -16.42 1.49 -17.13
CA PRO A 114 -16.21 0.14 -16.59
C PRO A 114 -14.94 -0.01 -15.73
N LEU A 115 -15.06 -0.80 -14.67
CA LEU A 115 -13.96 -1.18 -13.76
C LEU A 115 -13.35 -2.53 -14.17
N LEU A 116 -12.37 -3.07 -13.43
CA LEU A 116 -11.78 -4.37 -13.73
C LEU A 116 -12.87 -5.44 -13.84
N PRO A 117 -12.83 -6.30 -14.88
CA PRO A 117 -13.77 -7.40 -15.01
C PRO A 117 -13.46 -8.50 -13.99
N GLN A 118 -14.42 -9.40 -13.79
CA GLN A 118 -14.29 -10.59 -12.94
C GLN A 118 -14.00 -10.26 -11.46
N VAL A 119 -14.65 -9.21 -10.94
CA VAL A 119 -14.68 -8.93 -9.50
C VAL A 119 -16.03 -9.33 -8.94
N LYS A 120 -16.03 -10.15 -7.88
CA LYS A 120 -17.23 -10.55 -7.14
C LYS A 120 -17.20 -9.98 -5.72
N HIS A 121 -18.35 -9.51 -5.24
CA HIS A 121 -18.53 -9.03 -3.88
C HIS A 121 -19.38 -10.03 -3.08
N ILE A 122 -18.85 -10.53 -1.97
CA ILE A 122 -19.51 -11.51 -1.09
C ILE A 122 -19.82 -10.91 0.29
N ASN A 123 -20.76 -11.52 1.01
CA ASN A 123 -21.22 -11.08 2.34
C ASN A 123 -20.21 -11.39 3.45
#